data_AF-A0A3B5LBC8-F1
#
_entry.id   AF-A0A3B5LBC8-F1
#
_cell.length_a   1.000
_cell.length_b   1.000
_cell.length_c   1.000
_cell.angle_alpha   90.00
_cell.angle_beta   90.00
_cell.angle_gamma   90.00
#
_symmetry.space_group_name_H-M   'P 1'
#
loop_
_entity.id
_entity.type
_entity.pdbx_description
1 polymer ?
#
loop_
_entity_poly.entity_id
_entity_poly.type
_entity_poly.pdbx_seq_one_letter_code
_entity_poly.pdbx_strand_id
1 'polypeptide(L)'
;MTNQLPFRLSLEKLKVVSTRLRKDMIRGLGKHTHHRAAVKMLPTFVRATPDGTEKGDFLALDLGGTNFRVLHVRVMEEEQKMVKMDSQLCAIPQEIMLGTGEQLFDHIAACLSEFLDSQNLKGQTLPMGFTFSFPCEQKEIDKSILIRWTKGFNCSGVEGEDVVKLLKEAIHRRGDYDISSVAMVNDTVGTMMSCGYRDQTCEIGMIIGTGTNACYMEEMKNVKRVEGEDGQMCINTEWGGFGDDGSLEDILTEFDKVVDRTSINPGVHT
;
A
#
# COMPACT_ATOMS: atom_id res chain seq x y z
N MET A 1 -25.86 -38.16 4.69
CA MET A 1 -25.24 -37.04 3.96
C MET A 1 -25.53 -35.77 4.74
N THR A 2 -24.58 -35.33 5.55
CA THR A 2 -24.72 -34.08 6.31
C THR A 2 -24.70 -32.91 5.33
N ASN A 3 -25.80 -32.14 5.31
CA ASN A 3 -25.94 -30.86 4.61
C ASN A 3 -24.96 -29.84 5.21
N GLN A 4 -23.65 -29.99 4.96
CA GLN A 4 -22.69 -28.94 5.24
C GLN A 4 -22.86 -27.88 4.16
N LEU A 5 -23.41 -26.73 4.56
CA LEU A 5 -23.39 -25.53 3.73
C LEU A 5 -21.90 -25.19 3.49
N PRO A 6 -21.40 -25.23 2.23
CA PRO A 6 -19.96 -25.19 1.95
C PRO A 6 -19.28 -23.90 2.43
N PHE A 7 -20.04 -22.81 2.56
CA PHE A 7 -19.56 -21.51 3.04
C PHE A 7 -19.78 -21.27 4.55
N ARG A 8 -20.38 -22.20 5.28
CA ARG A 8 -20.66 -22.01 6.72
C ARG A 8 -19.49 -22.51 7.55
N LEU A 9 -18.63 -21.60 7.98
CA LEU A 9 -17.53 -21.90 8.90
C LEU A 9 -18.02 -21.91 10.35
N SER A 10 -17.65 -22.95 11.12
CA SER A 10 -17.87 -22.98 12.57
C SER A 10 -16.89 -22.04 13.29
N LEU A 11 -17.23 -21.63 14.52
CA LEU A 11 -16.32 -20.84 15.36
C LEU A 11 -14.97 -21.56 15.58
N GLU A 12 -14.99 -22.88 15.71
CA GLU A 12 -13.78 -23.69 15.85
C GLU A 12 -12.90 -23.58 14.61
N LYS A 13 -13.50 -23.66 13.42
CA LYS A 13 -12.78 -23.50 12.14
C LYS A 13 -12.22 -22.08 11.99
N LEU A 14 -12.97 -21.04 12.38
CA LEU A 14 -12.48 -19.65 12.38
C LEU A 14 -11.26 -19.47 13.32
N LYS A 15 -11.26 -20.10 14.50
CA LYS A 15 -10.09 -20.09 15.41
C LYS A 15 -8.87 -20.77 14.80
N VAL A 16 -9.08 -21.87 14.04
CA VAL A 16 -8.01 -22.54 13.31
C VAL A 16 -7.43 -21.62 12.23
N VAL A 17 -8.28 -20.97 11.43
CA VAL A 17 -7.85 -20.00 10.39
C VAL A 17 -7.07 -18.84 11.02
N SER A 18 -7.57 -18.25 12.10
CA SER A 18 -6.87 -17.19 12.85
C SER A 18 -5.50 -17.65 13.36
N THR A 19 -5.40 -18.89 13.86
CA THR A 19 -4.12 -19.47 14.30
C THR A 19 -3.15 -19.66 13.15
N ARG A 20 -3.63 -20.09 11.98
CA ARG A 20 -2.81 -20.23 10.76
C ARG A 20 -2.28 -18.88 10.29
N LEU A 21 -3.15 -17.86 10.20
CA LEU A 21 -2.76 -16.49 9.84
C LEU A 21 -1.69 -15.96 10.79
N ARG A 22 -1.90 -16.07 12.10
CA ARG A 22 -0.90 -15.64 13.10
C ARG A 22 0.45 -16.34 12.93
N LYS A 23 0.46 -17.65 12.67
CA LYS A 23 1.69 -18.39 12.40
C LYS A 23 2.39 -17.84 11.16
N ASP A 24 1.64 -17.54 10.10
CA ASP A 24 2.23 -17.02 8.87
C ASP A 24 2.77 -15.60 9.01
N MET A 25 2.09 -14.73 9.79
CA MET A 25 2.61 -13.43 10.18
C MET A 25 3.96 -13.54 10.90
N ILE A 26 4.09 -14.48 11.85
CA ILE A 26 5.38 -14.74 12.53
C ILE A 26 6.45 -15.21 11.53
N ARG A 27 6.09 -16.07 10.56
CA ARG A 27 7.01 -16.49 9.50
C ARG A 27 7.44 -15.31 8.63
N GLY A 28 6.51 -14.41 8.27
CA GLY A 28 6.76 -13.23 7.44
C GLY A 28 7.72 -12.22 8.08
N LEU A 29 7.64 -12.04 9.39
CA LEU A 29 8.56 -11.17 10.15
C LEU A 29 9.98 -11.73 10.27
N GLY A 30 10.15 -13.05 10.14
CA GLY A 30 11.42 -13.74 10.35
C GLY A 30 12.43 -13.56 9.21
N LYS A 31 13.68 -13.25 9.56
CA LYS A 31 14.79 -12.99 8.61
C LYS A 31 15.04 -14.12 7.60
N HIS A 32 14.88 -15.38 8.01
CA HIS A 32 15.14 -16.54 7.15
C HIS A 32 13.87 -17.20 6.63
N THR A 33 12.71 -16.87 7.17
CA THR A 33 11.42 -17.50 6.85
C THR A 33 10.56 -16.64 5.92
N HIS A 34 10.79 -15.33 5.85
CA HIS A 34 9.92 -14.39 5.11
C HIS A 34 9.75 -14.76 3.63
N HIS A 35 10.80 -15.25 2.96
CA HIS A 35 10.75 -15.59 1.53
C HIS A 35 9.77 -16.73 1.21
N ARG A 36 9.43 -17.57 2.19
CA ARG A 36 8.45 -18.68 2.06
C ARG A 36 7.10 -18.38 2.70
N ALA A 37 6.98 -17.26 3.42
CA ALA A 37 5.72 -16.87 4.02
C ALA A 37 4.77 -16.37 2.93
N ALA A 38 3.50 -16.76 3.00
CA ALA A 38 2.49 -16.30 2.06
C ALA A 38 2.11 -14.85 2.41
N VAL A 39 1.90 -14.58 3.71
CA VAL A 39 1.80 -13.24 4.31
C VAL A 39 3.20 -12.63 4.48
N LYS A 40 3.47 -11.54 3.76
CA LYS A 40 4.83 -11.03 3.56
C LYS A 40 5.37 -10.18 4.70
N MET A 41 4.49 -9.52 5.47
CA MET A 41 4.87 -8.69 6.63
C MET A 41 5.98 -7.69 6.29
N LEU A 42 5.66 -6.81 5.35
CA LEU A 42 6.57 -5.85 4.74
C LEU A 42 6.82 -4.64 5.67
N PRO A 43 8.08 -4.37 6.03
CA PRO A 43 8.45 -3.16 6.78
C PRO A 43 8.14 -1.89 5.96
N THR A 44 7.53 -0.89 6.59
CA THR A 44 7.10 0.34 5.89
C THR A 44 7.94 1.57 6.19
N PHE A 45 8.88 1.45 7.14
CA PHE A 45 9.72 2.54 7.65
C PHE A 45 8.96 3.67 8.37
N VAL A 46 7.65 3.53 8.57
CA VAL A 46 6.87 4.43 9.42
C VAL A 46 6.93 3.94 10.86
N ARG A 47 7.52 4.74 11.76
CA ARG A 47 7.90 4.31 13.13
C ARG A 47 6.99 4.80 14.25
N ALA A 48 6.06 5.70 13.96
CA ALA A 48 5.10 6.22 14.93
C ALA A 48 3.82 6.65 14.21
N THR A 49 2.71 6.65 14.95
CA THR A 49 1.49 7.35 14.55
C THR A 49 1.67 8.86 14.71
N PRO A 50 0.80 9.70 14.10
CA PRO A 50 0.93 11.15 14.23
C PRO A 50 0.83 11.59 15.68
N ASP A 51 1.65 12.55 16.12
CA ASP A 51 1.67 13.02 17.51
C ASP A 51 1.07 14.42 17.70
N GLY A 52 0.63 15.06 16.60
CA GLY A 52 0.06 16.39 16.59
C GLY A 52 1.06 17.53 16.40
N THR A 53 2.35 17.23 16.34
CA THR A 53 3.40 18.23 16.05
C THR A 53 3.59 18.46 14.56
N GLU A 54 2.94 17.66 13.71
CA GLU A 54 3.04 17.77 12.26
C GLU A 54 2.46 19.11 11.78
N LYS A 55 3.19 19.77 10.89
CA LYS A 55 2.76 21.02 10.25
C LYS A 55 3.41 21.21 8.89
N GLY A 56 2.72 21.92 8.01
CA GLY A 56 3.23 22.28 6.69
C GLY A 56 2.24 22.02 5.56
N ASP A 57 2.73 22.26 4.35
CA ASP A 57 2.03 22.01 3.10
C ASP A 57 2.67 20.81 2.39
N PHE A 58 1.84 19.83 2.03
CA PHE A 58 2.28 18.57 1.46
C PHE A 58 1.47 18.25 0.20
N LEU A 59 2.13 17.64 -0.77
CA LEU A 59 1.46 16.96 -1.87
C LEU A 59 1.19 15.51 -1.45
N ALA A 60 0.08 14.94 -1.91
CA ALA A 60 -0.13 13.50 -1.82
C ALA A 60 -0.59 12.94 -3.15
N LEU A 61 -0.05 11.79 -3.51
CA LEU A 61 -0.44 10.99 -4.67
C LEU A 61 -1.10 9.72 -4.16
N ASP A 62 -2.26 9.38 -4.71
CA ASP A 62 -3.00 8.17 -4.36
C ASP A 62 -3.24 7.34 -5.62
N LEU A 63 -2.46 6.27 -5.75
CA LEU A 63 -2.49 5.33 -6.86
C LEU A 63 -2.73 3.91 -6.34
N GLY A 64 -3.97 3.44 -6.48
CA GLY A 64 -4.34 2.08 -6.11
C GLY A 64 -5.41 1.41 -6.96
N GLY A 65 -5.93 2.11 -7.97
CA GLY A 65 -6.98 1.66 -8.89
C GLY A 65 -7.02 2.52 -10.16
N THR A 66 -8.15 2.50 -10.89
CA THR A 66 -8.34 3.28 -12.13
C THR A 66 -8.42 4.80 -11.91
N ASN A 67 -8.73 5.21 -10.68
CA ASN A 67 -8.85 6.61 -10.28
C ASN A 67 -7.60 7.02 -9.49
N PHE A 68 -6.66 7.67 -10.17
CA PHE A 68 -5.51 8.31 -9.54
C PHE A 68 -5.94 9.65 -8.94
N ARG A 69 -5.43 10.00 -7.76
CA ARG A 69 -5.72 11.31 -7.15
C ARG A 69 -4.43 12.04 -6.82
N VAL A 70 -4.45 13.34 -7.08
CA VAL A 70 -3.45 14.29 -6.63
C VAL A 70 -4.10 15.17 -5.58
N LEU A 71 -3.41 15.41 -4.47
CA LEU A 71 -3.91 16.17 -3.34
C LEU A 71 -2.89 17.20 -2.88
N HIS A 72 -3.39 18.31 -2.37
CA HIS A 72 -2.64 19.28 -1.59
C HIS A 72 -3.23 19.32 -0.18
N VAL A 73 -2.42 18.99 0.82
CA VAL A 73 -2.81 18.85 2.22
C VAL A 73 -2.07 19.88 3.04
N ARG A 74 -2.84 20.75 3.71
CA ARG A 74 -2.32 21.72 4.67
C ARG A 74 -2.58 21.26 6.10
N VAL A 75 -1.51 21.04 6.86
CA VAL A 75 -1.55 20.66 8.27
C VAL A 75 -1.10 21.85 9.12
N MET A 76 -1.94 22.27 10.07
CA MET A 76 -1.65 23.36 11.00
C MET A 76 -1.50 22.82 12.43
N GLU A 77 -0.62 23.43 13.21
CA GLU A 77 -0.31 23.04 14.60
C GLU A 77 -1.49 23.31 15.55
N GLU A 78 -2.24 24.39 15.32
CA GLU A 78 -3.42 24.71 16.12
C GLU A 78 -4.62 23.85 15.66
N GLU A 79 -5.15 23.05 16.59
CA GLU A 79 -6.41 22.28 16.54
C GLU A 79 -6.38 20.83 16.02
N GLN A 80 -5.25 20.23 15.63
CA GLN A 80 -5.22 18.88 15.01
C GLN A 80 -6.28 18.72 13.90
N LYS A 81 -6.53 19.78 13.14
CA LYS A 81 -7.46 19.78 12.02
C LYS A 81 -6.67 19.79 10.72
N MET A 82 -6.94 18.83 9.83
CA MET A 82 -6.62 19.02 8.41
C MET A 82 -7.45 20.20 7.92
N VAL A 83 -6.79 21.32 7.62
CA VAL A 83 -7.44 22.60 7.37
C VAL A 83 -7.89 22.73 5.92
N LYS A 84 -7.13 22.14 4.98
CA LYS A 84 -7.46 22.18 3.56
C LYS A 84 -6.94 20.94 2.85
N MET A 85 -7.82 20.31 2.07
CA MET A 85 -7.53 19.17 1.20
C MET A 85 -8.13 19.48 -0.17
N ASP A 86 -7.34 20.12 -1.02
CA ASP A 86 -7.69 20.27 -2.43
C ASP A 86 -7.33 18.95 -3.12
N SER A 87 -8.21 18.43 -3.98
CA SER A 87 -7.97 17.16 -4.66
C SER A 87 -8.43 17.21 -6.12
N GLN A 88 -7.68 16.52 -6.98
CA GLN A 88 -8.00 16.33 -8.38
C GLN A 88 -7.95 14.84 -8.70
N LEU A 89 -9.02 14.34 -9.30
CA LEU A 89 -9.10 12.98 -9.79
C LEU A 89 -8.65 12.93 -11.25
N CYS A 90 -7.77 12.00 -11.55
CA CYS A 90 -7.17 11.79 -12.84
C CYS A 90 -7.47 10.35 -13.26
N ALA A 91 -8.21 10.18 -14.35
CA ALA A 91 -8.45 8.86 -14.90
C ALA A 91 -7.15 8.30 -15.48
N ILE A 92 -6.89 7.01 -15.25
CA ILE A 92 -5.83 6.29 -15.95
C ILE A 92 -6.49 5.40 -17.00
N PRO A 93 -6.32 5.69 -18.30
CA PRO A 93 -6.83 4.85 -19.38
C PRO A 93 -6.28 3.43 -19.30
N GLN A 94 -7.06 2.45 -19.76
CA GLN A 94 -6.69 1.03 -19.67
C GLN A 94 -5.41 0.73 -20.46
N GLU A 95 -5.21 1.40 -21.58
CA GLU A 95 -4.00 1.33 -22.39
C GLU A 95 -2.74 1.79 -21.64
N ILE A 96 -2.86 2.72 -20.68
CA ILE A 96 -1.75 3.14 -19.83
C ILE A 96 -1.53 2.13 -18.71
N MET A 97 -2.61 1.62 -18.10
CA MET A 97 -2.53 0.58 -17.05
C MET A 97 -1.87 -0.73 -17.51
N LEU A 98 -1.93 -1.02 -18.81
CA LEU A 98 -1.34 -2.20 -19.44
C LEU A 98 -0.16 -1.86 -20.36
N GLY A 99 0.31 -0.61 -20.34
CA GLY A 99 1.35 -0.08 -21.22
C GLY A 99 2.76 -0.28 -20.66
N THR A 100 3.62 0.71 -20.87
CA THR A 100 4.96 0.76 -20.28
C THR A 100 4.97 1.54 -18.97
N GLY A 101 5.96 1.29 -18.11
CA GLY A 101 6.20 2.08 -16.91
C GLY A 101 6.41 3.57 -17.24
N GLU A 102 7.17 3.87 -18.30
CA GLU A 102 7.37 5.25 -18.76
C GLU A 102 6.05 5.94 -19.05
N GLN A 103 5.13 5.30 -19.80
CA GLN A 103 3.80 5.85 -20.07
C GLN A 103 2.99 6.10 -18.79
N LEU A 104 3.02 5.18 -17.84
CA LEU A 104 2.30 5.35 -16.56
C LEU A 104 2.85 6.52 -15.75
N PHE A 105 4.17 6.58 -15.54
CA PHE A 105 4.77 7.62 -14.69
C PHE A 105 4.78 9.00 -15.38
N ASP A 106 4.88 9.06 -16.71
CA ASP A 106 4.73 10.31 -17.45
C ASP A 106 3.29 10.85 -17.36
N HIS A 107 2.28 9.96 -17.40
CA HIS A 107 0.88 10.32 -17.16
C HIS A 107 0.68 10.88 -15.74
N ILE A 108 1.22 10.21 -14.73
CA ILE A 108 1.20 10.68 -13.33
C ILE A 108 1.85 12.06 -13.20
N ALA A 109 3.02 12.26 -13.81
CA ALA A 109 3.74 13.53 -13.78
C ALA A 109 2.98 14.66 -14.49
N ALA A 110 2.28 14.35 -15.59
CA ALA A 110 1.41 15.31 -16.29
C ALA A 110 0.23 15.73 -15.41
N CYS A 111 -0.49 14.76 -14.83
CA CYS A 111 -1.61 15.00 -13.92
C CYS A 111 -1.19 15.85 -12.70
N LEU A 112 -0.01 15.57 -12.13
CA LEU A 112 0.52 16.37 -11.03
C LEU A 112 0.79 17.82 -11.47
N SER A 113 1.37 18.06 -12.65
CA SER A 113 1.57 19.44 -13.10
C SER A 113 0.27 20.19 -13.33
N GLU A 114 -0.72 19.56 -13.94
CA GLU A 114 -2.03 20.19 -14.18
C GLU A 114 -2.66 20.58 -12.84
N PHE A 115 -2.54 19.72 -11.83
CA PHE A 115 -2.99 20.03 -10.48
C PHE A 115 -2.23 21.22 -9.89
N LEU A 116 -0.89 21.24 -9.96
CA LEU A 116 -0.06 22.35 -9.47
C LEU A 116 -0.43 23.68 -10.15
N ASP A 117 -0.67 23.67 -11.46
CA ASP A 117 -1.17 24.82 -12.21
C ASP A 117 -2.53 25.29 -11.67
N SER A 118 -3.49 24.36 -11.55
CA SER A 118 -4.86 24.68 -11.12
C SER A 118 -4.93 25.27 -9.70
N GLN A 119 -3.98 24.88 -8.83
CA GLN A 119 -3.92 25.34 -7.45
C GLN A 119 -2.98 26.53 -7.24
N ASN A 120 -2.39 27.08 -8.31
CA ASN A 120 -1.36 28.13 -8.24
C ASN A 120 -0.15 27.74 -7.36
N LEU A 121 0.24 26.47 -7.42
CA LEU A 121 1.37 25.90 -6.69
C LEU A 121 2.63 25.76 -7.57
N LYS A 122 2.56 26.09 -8.86
CA LYS A 122 3.75 26.10 -9.72
C LYS A 122 4.85 27.03 -9.17
N GLY A 123 6.08 26.55 -9.25
CA GLY A 123 7.26 27.22 -8.69
C GLY A 123 7.50 26.96 -7.20
N GLN A 124 6.59 26.26 -6.51
CA GLN A 124 6.83 25.77 -5.15
C GLN A 124 7.37 24.34 -5.20
N THR A 125 8.34 24.05 -4.33
CA THR A 125 8.90 22.70 -4.17
C THR A 125 8.38 22.12 -2.86
N LEU A 126 7.34 21.29 -2.94
CA LEU A 126 6.65 20.73 -1.77
C LEU A 126 7.09 19.28 -1.50
N PRO A 127 7.16 18.86 -0.22
CA PRO A 127 7.30 17.44 0.14
C PRO A 127 6.05 16.66 -0.28
N MET A 128 6.23 15.37 -0.57
CA MET A 128 5.18 14.54 -1.14
C MET A 128 5.04 13.18 -0.45
N GLY A 129 3.82 12.78 -0.13
CA GLY A 129 3.47 11.38 0.14
C GLY A 129 3.04 10.68 -1.15
N PHE A 130 3.61 9.52 -1.45
CA PHE A 130 3.19 8.68 -2.57
C PHE A 130 2.54 7.41 -2.04
N THR A 131 1.21 7.44 -1.93
CA THR A 131 0.39 6.26 -1.64
C THR A 131 0.32 5.39 -2.89
N PHE A 132 1.01 4.25 -2.83
CA PHE A 132 1.12 3.30 -3.93
C PHE A 132 0.65 1.93 -3.44
N SER A 133 -0.61 1.59 -3.77
CA SER A 133 -1.33 0.43 -3.21
C SER A 133 -1.01 -0.88 -3.93
N PHE A 134 0.27 -1.19 -4.08
CA PHE A 134 0.74 -2.45 -4.64
C PHE A 134 1.81 -3.06 -3.72
N PRO A 135 2.01 -4.39 -3.77
CA PRO A 135 3.03 -5.03 -2.95
C PRO A 135 4.43 -4.53 -3.34
N CYS A 136 5.08 -3.81 -2.44
CA CYS A 136 6.44 -3.31 -2.64
C CYS A 136 7.38 -3.72 -1.51
N GLU A 137 8.59 -4.12 -1.86
CA GLU A 137 9.67 -4.26 -0.91
C GLU A 137 10.32 -2.88 -0.67
N GLN A 138 9.91 -2.23 0.41
CA GLN A 138 10.55 -0.99 0.85
C GLN A 138 11.93 -1.30 1.44
N LYS A 139 12.92 -0.52 1.03
CA LYS A 139 14.28 -0.55 1.58
C LYS A 139 14.55 0.65 2.48
N GLU A 140 13.89 1.76 2.19
CA GLU A 140 13.89 3.03 2.92
C GLU A 140 12.50 3.68 2.74
N ILE A 141 12.21 4.77 3.47
CA ILE A 141 10.90 5.45 3.35
C ILE A 141 10.66 6.02 1.95
N ASP A 142 11.72 6.35 1.20
CA ASP A 142 11.68 6.92 -0.14
C ASP A 142 12.24 5.97 -1.22
N LYS A 143 12.37 4.67 -0.90
CA LYS A 143 12.90 3.65 -1.82
C LYS A 143 12.06 2.38 -1.74
N SER A 144 11.32 2.10 -2.81
CA SER A 144 10.28 1.07 -2.80
C SER A 144 10.26 0.27 -4.09
N ILE A 145 10.64 -1.00 -4.01
CA ILE A 145 10.75 -1.88 -5.18
C ILE A 145 9.43 -2.60 -5.40
N LEU A 146 8.79 -2.41 -6.56
CA LEU A 146 7.57 -3.16 -6.88
C LEU A 146 7.87 -4.66 -6.96
N ILE A 147 7.16 -5.48 -6.19
CA ILE A 147 7.34 -6.94 -6.20
C ILE A 147 6.59 -7.55 -7.38
N ARG A 148 5.33 -7.16 -7.54
CA ARG A 148 4.44 -7.60 -8.62
C ARG A 148 3.25 -6.67 -8.74
N TRP A 149 2.73 -6.53 -9.93
CA TRP A 149 1.44 -5.91 -10.14
C TRP A 149 0.31 -6.78 -9.58
N THR A 150 -0.76 -6.10 -9.19
CA THR A 150 -2.01 -6.71 -8.74
C THR A 150 -3.18 -5.92 -9.32
N LYS A 151 -4.41 -6.40 -9.07
CA LYS A 151 -5.63 -5.74 -9.54
C LYS A 151 -5.66 -5.73 -11.09
N GLY A 152 -5.81 -4.55 -11.71
CA GLY A 152 -5.89 -4.39 -13.17
C GLY A 152 -4.67 -3.74 -13.83
N PHE A 153 -3.57 -3.56 -13.10
CA PHE A 153 -2.33 -3.00 -13.65
C PHE A 153 -1.41 -4.11 -14.14
N ASN A 154 -0.65 -3.84 -15.21
CA ASN A 154 0.40 -4.71 -15.70
C ASN A 154 1.39 -3.92 -16.59
N CYS A 155 1.93 -2.82 -16.08
CA CYS A 155 2.87 -1.98 -16.82
C CYS A 155 4.25 -2.65 -16.92
N SER A 156 4.76 -2.78 -18.15
CA SER A 156 6.10 -3.35 -18.39
C SER A 156 7.23 -2.45 -17.87
N GLY A 157 8.30 -3.04 -17.34
CA GLY A 157 9.47 -2.29 -16.85
C GLY A 157 9.28 -1.59 -15.51
N VAL A 158 8.32 -2.03 -14.68
CA VAL A 158 8.11 -1.50 -13.32
C VAL A 158 8.36 -2.55 -12.24
N GLU A 159 7.98 -3.81 -12.45
CA GLU A 159 8.28 -4.88 -11.49
C GLU A 159 9.80 -5.05 -11.33
N GLY A 160 10.27 -5.09 -10.09
CA GLY A 160 11.69 -5.11 -9.76
C GLY A 160 12.38 -3.74 -9.74
N GLU A 161 11.69 -2.67 -10.14
CA GLU A 161 12.21 -1.30 -10.14
C GLU A 161 11.70 -0.47 -8.96
N ASP A 162 12.45 0.58 -8.63
CA ASP A 162 12.10 1.55 -7.59
C ASP A 162 11.07 2.56 -8.10
N VAL A 163 9.84 2.48 -7.59
CA VAL A 163 8.72 3.33 -8.06
C VAL A 163 8.90 4.81 -7.71
N VAL A 164 9.65 5.12 -6.65
CA VAL A 164 9.96 6.52 -6.31
C VAL A 164 10.97 7.09 -7.30
N LYS A 165 11.97 6.28 -7.68
CA LYS A 165 12.92 6.64 -8.75
C LYS A 165 12.19 6.87 -10.07
N LEU A 166 11.31 5.96 -10.49
CA LEU A 166 10.57 6.11 -11.75
C LEU A 166 9.70 7.37 -11.77
N LEU A 167 9.05 7.70 -10.65
CA LEU A 167 8.30 8.96 -10.50
C LEU A 167 9.22 10.18 -10.64
N LYS A 168 10.36 10.21 -9.92
CA LYS A 168 11.34 11.31 -9.99
C LYS A 168 11.89 11.49 -11.40
N GLU A 169 12.17 10.39 -12.12
CA GLU A 169 12.62 10.43 -13.51
C GLU A 169 11.56 11.00 -14.46
N ALA A 170 10.28 10.64 -14.29
CA ALA A 170 9.19 11.19 -15.09
C ALA A 170 9.00 12.70 -14.87
N ILE A 171 9.08 13.15 -13.60
CA ILE A 171 9.04 14.57 -13.25
C ILE A 171 10.23 15.30 -13.90
N HIS A 172 11.43 14.72 -13.82
CA HIS A 172 12.63 15.29 -14.43
C HIS A 172 12.55 15.37 -15.96
N ARG A 173 12.07 14.31 -16.63
CA ARG A 173 11.84 14.30 -18.09
C ARG A 173 10.90 15.42 -18.53
N ARG A 174 9.88 15.71 -17.72
CA ARG A 174 8.92 16.77 -17.98
C ARG A 174 9.52 18.17 -17.79
N GLY A 175 10.23 18.40 -16.69
CA GLY A 175 11.13 19.55 -16.51
C GLY A 175 10.50 20.93 -16.26
N ASP A 176 9.19 21.03 -15.98
CA ASP A 176 8.50 22.32 -15.73
C ASP A 176 8.06 22.52 -14.26
N TYR A 177 8.35 21.56 -13.37
CA TYR A 177 8.25 21.69 -11.92
C TYR A 177 9.22 20.73 -11.22
N ASP A 178 9.46 20.98 -9.93
CA ASP A 178 10.27 20.14 -9.05
C ASP A 178 9.48 19.75 -7.80
N ILE A 179 9.89 18.65 -7.18
CA ILE A 179 9.36 18.17 -5.89
C ILE A 179 10.50 18.01 -4.88
N SER A 180 10.16 18.06 -3.58
CA SER A 180 11.15 17.94 -2.51
C SER A 180 11.40 16.46 -2.18
N SER A 181 11.23 16.06 -0.92
CA SER A 181 11.25 14.67 -0.48
C SER A 181 9.98 13.92 -0.90
N VAL A 182 10.13 12.61 -1.09
CA VAL A 182 9.01 11.68 -1.32
C VAL A 182 9.02 10.64 -0.21
N ALA A 183 7.87 10.38 0.41
CA ALA A 183 7.68 9.23 1.28
C ALA A 183 6.70 8.26 0.62
N MET A 184 7.11 7.03 0.36
CA MET A 184 6.24 5.99 -0.18
C MET A 184 5.46 5.33 0.95
N VAL A 185 4.16 5.20 0.76
CA VAL A 185 3.25 4.57 1.73
C VAL A 185 2.30 3.60 1.02
N ASN A 186 1.87 2.57 1.73
CA ASN A 186 0.75 1.74 1.30
C ASN A 186 -0.58 2.37 1.77
N ASP A 187 -1.69 2.10 1.08
CA ASP A 187 -3.01 2.65 1.43
C ASP A 187 -3.50 2.24 2.82
N THR A 188 -3.19 1.02 3.29
CA THR A 188 -3.53 0.62 4.67
C THR A 188 -2.80 1.50 5.68
N VAL A 189 -1.52 1.83 5.41
CA VAL A 189 -0.70 2.69 6.29
C VAL A 189 -1.22 4.12 6.27
N GLY A 190 -1.49 4.67 5.09
CA GLY A 190 -2.10 6.00 4.94
C GLY A 190 -3.45 6.09 5.64
N THR A 191 -4.26 5.03 5.57
CA THR A 191 -5.55 4.92 6.28
C THR A 191 -5.36 4.89 7.79
N MET A 192 -4.42 4.07 8.29
CA MET A 192 -4.08 4.03 9.71
C MET A 192 -3.64 5.40 10.21
N MET A 193 -2.76 6.10 9.49
CA MET A 193 -2.27 7.42 9.90
C MET A 193 -3.36 8.49 9.83
N SER A 194 -4.25 8.42 8.85
CA SER A 194 -5.41 9.33 8.77
C SER A 194 -6.35 9.16 9.96
N CYS A 195 -6.55 7.93 10.44
CA CYS A 195 -7.31 7.65 11.66
C CYS A 195 -6.53 8.04 12.92
N GLY A 196 -5.24 7.68 12.99
CA GLY A 196 -4.32 8.00 14.09
C GLY A 196 -4.20 9.49 14.38
N TYR A 197 -4.31 10.32 13.34
CA TYR A 197 -4.33 11.78 13.49
C TYR A 197 -5.48 12.29 14.37
N ARG A 198 -6.61 11.57 14.43
CA ARG A 198 -7.77 11.92 15.28
C ARG A 198 -7.88 11.06 16.53
N ASP A 199 -7.45 9.80 16.45
CA ASP A 199 -7.51 8.83 17.53
C ASP A 199 -6.14 8.18 17.73
N GLN A 200 -5.43 8.65 18.76
CA GLN A 200 -4.09 8.21 19.12
C GLN A 200 -4.01 6.73 19.56
N THR A 201 -5.16 6.05 19.71
CA THR A 201 -5.20 4.60 20.00
C THR A 201 -5.24 3.74 18.73
N CYS A 202 -5.28 4.36 17.55
CA CYS A 202 -5.35 3.65 16.28
C CYS A 202 -3.98 3.07 15.87
N GLU A 203 -3.81 1.76 16.05
CA GLU A 203 -2.60 1.02 15.68
C GLU A 203 -2.81 0.01 14.55
N ILE A 204 -3.99 0.02 13.91
CA ILE A 204 -4.35 -0.91 12.82
C ILE A 204 -5.05 -0.13 11.70
N GLY A 205 -4.55 -0.30 10.47
CA GLY A 205 -5.21 0.13 9.24
C GLY A 205 -5.74 -1.07 8.47
N MET A 206 -6.94 -0.95 7.89
CA MET A 206 -7.55 -2.04 7.13
C MET A 206 -8.27 -1.49 5.91
N ILE A 207 -8.06 -2.13 4.77
CA ILE A 207 -8.77 -1.87 3.52
C ILE A 207 -9.62 -3.09 3.21
N ILE A 208 -10.92 -2.86 2.96
CA ILE A 208 -11.86 -3.86 2.44
C ILE A 208 -12.59 -3.20 1.27
N GLY A 209 -12.10 -3.41 0.05
CA GLY A 209 -12.62 -2.80 -1.17
C GLY A 209 -12.38 -3.71 -2.38
N THR A 210 -11.81 -3.17 -3.46
CA THR A 210 -11.42 -3.97 -4.64
C THR A 210 -10.43 -5.10 -4.27
N GLY A 211 -9.60 -4.87 -3.26
CA GLY A 211 -8.83 -5.91 -2.58
C GLY A 211 -9.02 -5.80 -1.07
N THR A 212 -8.36 -6.68 -0.33
CA THR A 212 -8.30 -6.63 1.13
C THR A 212 -6.86 -6.64 1.60
N ASN A 213 -6.52 -5.74 2.52
CA ASN A 213 -5.20 -5.70 3.16
C ASN A 213 -5.30 -5.08 4.56
N ALA A 214 -4.28 -5.30 5.39
CA ALA A 214 -4.15 -4.65 6.68
C ALA A 214 -2.69 -4.28 7.00
N CYS A 215 -2.52 -3.26 7.82
CA CYS A 215 -1.27 -2.95 8.49
C CYS A 215 -1.48 -2.75 9.99
N TYR A 216 -0.41 -2.86 10.77
CA TYR A 216 -0.44 -2.59 12.20
C TYR A 216 0.92 -2.14 12.73
N MET A 217 0.96 -1.50 13.90
CA MET A 217 2.21 -1.19 14.60
C MET A 217 2.79 -2.44 15.25
N GLU A 218 3.99 -2.85 14.84
CA GLU A 218 4.73 -3.99 15.38
C GLU A 218 5.95 -3.52 16.17
N GLU A 219 6.30 -4.26 17.21
CA GLU A 219 7.51 -4.04 18.00
C GLU A 219 8.76 -4.30 17.15
N MET A 220 9.71 -3.37 17.12
CA MET A 220 10.93 -3.51 16.30
C MET A 220 11.71 -4.79 16.59
N LYS A 221 11.74 -5.23 17.86
CA LYS A 221 12.34 -6.52 18.26
C LYS A 221 11.75 -7.74 17.53
N ASN A 222 10.53 -7.66 16.99
CA ASN A 222 9.91 -8.74 16.22
C ASN A 222 10.25 -8.64 14.72
N VAL A 223 10.58 -7.46 14.21
CA VAL A 223 10.86 -7.17 12.80
C VAL A 223 12.30 -7.56 12.44
N LYS A 224 12.58 -8.85 12.31
CA LYS A 224 13.95 -9.37 12.11
C LYS A 224 14.58 -9.04 10.75
N ARG A 225 13.86 -8.33 9.88
CA ARG A 225 14.29 -7.87 8.56
C ARG A 225 14.92 -6.47 8.56
N VAL A 226 14.74 -5.70 9.63
CA VAL A 226 15.29 -4.35 9.78
C VAL A 226 16.22 -4.34 10.99
N GLU A 227 17.32 -3.60 10.91
CA GLU A 227 18.25 -3.46 12.04
C GLU A 227 17.67 -2.53 13.12
N GLY A 228 17.96 -2.86 14.38
CA GLY A 228 17.45 -2.18 15.57
C GLY A 228 16.29 -2.91 16.24
N GLU A 229 16.18 -2.78 17.56
CA GLU A 229 15.12 -3.42 18.35
C GLU A 229 14.24 -2.42 19.11
N ASP A 230 14.60 -1.13 19.10
CA ASP A 230 13.93 -0.07 19.84
C ASP A 230 12.73 0.51 19.10
N GLY A 231 11.64 0.72 19.85
CA GLY A 231 10.41 1.32 19.35
C GLY A 231 9.58 0.38 18.49
N GLN A 232 8.79 0.97 17.59
CA GLN A 232 7.84 0.25 16.75
C GLN A 232 8.01 0.61 15.27
N MET A 233 7.45 -0.21 14.41
CA MET A 233 7.32 0.05 12.98
C MET A 233 5.98 -0.47 12.48
N CYS A 234 5.30 0.33 11.66
CA CYS A 234 4.12 -0.12 10.95
C CYS A 234 4.51 -1.22 9.95
N ILE A 235 3.81 -2.34 9.99
CA ILE A 235 3.99 -3.47 9.08
C ILE A 235 2.79 -3.56 8.15
N ASN A 236 3.04 -3.50 6.85
CA ASN A 236 2.06 -3.89 5.84
C ASN A 236 2.04 -5.42 5.74
N THR A 237 0.91 -6.05 6.10
CA THR A 237 0.85 -7.51 6.16
C THR A 237 0.91 -8.16 4.77
N GLU A 238 0.34 -7.50 3.75
CA GLU A 238 -0.03 -8.11 2.47
C GLU A 238 -0.80 -9.42 2.70
N TRP A 239 -1.81 -9.39 3.59
CA TRP A 239 -2.54 -10.59 4.00
C TRP A 239 -3.36 -11.23 2.88
N GLY A 240 -3.46 -10.58 1.72
CA GLY A 240 -4.17 -11.10 0.56
C GLY A 240 -3.51 -12.39 0.06
N GLY A 241 -2.20 -12.57 0.29
CA GLY A 241 -1.48 -13.81 -0.03
C GLY A 241 -1.73 -14.95 0.94
N PHE A 242 -2.51 -14.77 2.01
CA PHE A 242 -2.81 -15.85 2.95
C PHE A 242 -3.66 -16.92 2.28
N GLY A 243 -3.07 -18.11 2.04
CA GLY A 243 -3.73 -19.21 1.33
C GLY A 243 -2.96 -19.67 0.10
N ASP A 244 -2.12 -18.80 -0.48
CA ASP A 244 -1.31 -19.09 -1.69
C ASP A 244 -0.34 -20.28 -1.51
N ASP A 245 -0.01 -20.64 -0.27
CA ASP A 245 0.80 -21.81 0.08
C ASP A 245 -0.01 -23.10 0.28
N GLY A 246 -1.31 -23.08 -0.04
CA GLY A 246 -2.26 -24.17 0.16
C GLY A 246 -2.81 -24.28 1.59
N SER A 247 -2.43 -23.38 2.51
CA SER A 247 -2.84 -23.45 3.92
C SER A 247 -4.35 -23.25 4.18
N LEU A 248 -5.10 -22.85 3.15
CA LEU A 248 -6.56 -22.67 3.19
C LEU A 248 -7.34 -23.68 2.32
N GLU A 249 -6.68 -24.66 1.69
CA GLU A 249 -7.36 -25.63 0.80
C GLU A 249 -8.55 -26.36 1.43
N ASP A 250 -8.52 -26.57 2.75
CA ASP A 250 -9.56 -27.25 3.53
C ASP A 250 -10.78 -26.38 3.88
N ILE A 251 -10.81 -25.12 3.43
CA ILE A 251 -11.97 -24.22 3.49
C ILE A 251 -12.41 -23.68 2.12
N LEU A 252 -11.55 -23.78 1.11
CA LEU A 252 -11.88 -23.37 -0.26
C LEU A 252 -12.87 -24.34 -0.89
N THR A 253 -13.82 -23.81 -1.65
CA THR A 253 -14.86 -24.54 -2.36
C THR A 253 -14.54 -24.67 -3.84
N GLU A 254 -15.32 -25.47 -4.58
CA GLU A 254 -15.21 -25.52 -6.05
C GLU A 254 -15.53 -24.18 -6.71
N PHE A 255 -16.33 -23.33 -6.07
CA PHE A 255 -16.63 -21.99 -6.59
C PHE A 255 -15.39 -21.08 -6.53
N ASP A 256 -14.68 -21.09 -5.40
CA ASP A 256 -13.45 -20.31 -5.22
C ASP A 256 -12.39 -20.72 -6.26
N LYS A 257 -12.23 -22.03 -6.47
CA LYS A 257 -11.32 -22.57 -7.51
C LYS A 257 -11.70 -22.18 -8.94
N VAL A 258 -12.98 -21.97 -9.25
CA VAL A 258 -13.40 -21.50 -10.58
C VAL A 258 -13.08 -20.02 -10.74
N VAL A 259 -13.33 -19.21 -9.71
CA VAL A 259 -12.98 -17.79 -9.69
C VAL A 259 -11.47 -17.60 -9.87
N ASP A 260 -10.66 -18.34 -9.09
CA ASP A 260 -9.20 -18.27 -9.19
C ASP A 260 -8.69 -18.61 -10.60
N ARG A 261 -9.10 -19.77 -11.15
CA ARG A 261 -8.70 -20.25 -12.48
C ARG A 261 -9.07 -19.30 -13.63
N THR A 262 -10.07 -18.44 -13.43
CA THR A 262 -10.55 -17.48 -14.45
C THR A 262 -10.11 -16.05 -14.16
N SER A 263 -9.33 -15.83 -13.10
CA SER A 263 -8.81 -14.52 -12.74
C SER A 263 -7.61 -14.11 -13.60
N ILE A 264 -7.19 -12.84 -13.45
CA ILE A 264 -5.99 -12.31 -14.10
C ILE A 264 -4.71 -12.92 -13.49
N ASN A 265 -4.77 -13.35 -12.22
CA ASN A 265 -3.61 -13.86 -11.47
C ASN A 265 -3.91 -15.25 -10.84
N PRO A 266 -4.07 -16.32 -11.65
CA PRO A 266 -4.38 -17.64 -11.11
C PRO A 266 -3.34 -18.15 -10.11
N GLY A 267 -3.80 -18.71 -8.99
CA GLY A 267 -2.97 -19.24 -7.91
C GLY A 267 -2.37 -18.18 -6.99
N VAL A 268 -2.83 -16.93 -7.08
CA VAL A 268 -2.36 -15.81 -6.24
C VAL A 268 -3.56 -15.07 -5.66
N HIS A 269 -3.54 -14.85 -4.35
CA HIS A 269 -4.64 -14.27 -3.57
C HIS A 269 -5.93 -15.10 -3.64
N THR A 270 -5.80 -16.41 -3.44
CA THR A 270 -6.87 -17.42 -3.60
C THR A 270 -7.63 -17.75 -2.33
#